data_AF-A0A2T7BYF0-F1
#
_entry.id   AF-A0A2T7BYF0-F1
#
_cell.length_a   1.000
_cell.length_b   1.000
_cell.length_c   1.000
_cell.angle_alpha   90.00
_cell.angle_beta   90.00
_cell.angle_gamma   90.00
#
_symmetry.space_group_name_H-M   'P 1'
#
loop_
_entity.id
_entity.type
_entity.pdbx_description
1 polymer ?
#
loop_
_entity_poly.entity_id
_entity_poly.type
_entity_poly.pdbx_seq_one_letter_code
_entity_poly.pdbx_strand_id
1 'polypeptide(L)'
;MLRRVPPSLRCALLSSASTHYGGAQIPNLSHYPSQTILPQWRRHASVASSSAPPPPSPPRGPSRSGGGGRTVSSLNPAEVAKFAAIAETWWDADGPFKPLHLMNPTRLSFIRSTLCRHFRRDPYSSKPLEGLKVVDVGCGGGILSEPLARMGATVTAIDAADKNIKIASIHAASDPTTASIEYCCTTAEALVKEKRLFDAVISLEVIEHVANPLEFCESLSALTIPNGATLVSTINRSMRAYTTAIVAAEYILRWNPIMGIVAEISRAL
;
A
#
# COMPACT_ATOMS: atom_id res chain seq x y z
N MET A 1 24.59 -19.13 -17.88
CA MET A 1 24.47 -17.77 -18.47
C MET A 1 24.02 -16.82 -17.37
N LEU A 2 24.97 -16.07 -16.80
CA LEU A 2 24.79 -15.07 -15.73
C LEU A 2 25.41 -13.76 -16.24
N ARG A 3 24.59 -12.75 -16.55
CA ARG A 3 24.95 -11.32 -16.79
C ARG A 3 23.61 -10.54 -16.81
N ARG A 4 23.36 -9.39 -16.17
CA ARG A 4 24.12 -8.42 -15.35
C ARG A 4 23.06 -7.62 -14.56
N VAL A 5 23.23 -7.48 -13.24
CA VAL A 5 22.50 -6.48 -12.42
C VAL A 5 23.50 -5.37 -12.09
N PRO A 6 23.14 -4.08 -12.22
CA PRO A 6 24.07 -2.96 -12.02
C PRO A 6 24.50 -2.76 -10.54
N PRO A 7 25.68 -2.16 -10.27
CA PRO A 7 26.33 -2.18 -8.96
C PRO A 7 25.72 -1.28 -7.86
N SER A 8 24.55 -0.66 -8.07
CA SER A 8 23.95 0.30 -7.13
C SER A 8 22.92 -0.31 -6.17
N LEU A 9 22.67 -1.62 -6.19
CA LEU A 9 21.64 -2.30 -5.40
C LEU A 9 22.20 -3.40 -4.48
N ARG A 10 23.28 -3.11 -3.75
CA ARG A 10 23.74 -3.96 -2.64
C ARG A 10 23.83 -3.18 -1.32
N CYS A 11 23.42 -3.88 -0.26
CA CYS A 11 23.35 -3.53 1.18
C CYS A 11 21.97 -3.00 1.64
N ALA A 12 21.25 -3.62 2.60
CA ALA A 12 21.60 -4.74 3.48
C ALA A 12 20.36 -5.49 4.06
N LEU A 13 20.45 -6.82 4.01
CA LEU A 13 19.84 -7.87 4.84
C LEU A 13 21.04 -8.82 5.06
N LEU A 14 21.51 -9.27 6.22
CA LEU A 14 20.97 -9.63 7.53
C LEU A 14 22.14 -9.63 8.55
N SER A 15 21.88 -9.54 9.87
CA SER A 15 22.31 -10.57 10.83
C SER A 15 21.76 -10.29 12.24
N SER A 16 21.20 -11.35 12.83
CA SER A 16 20.85 -11.54 14.24
C SER A 16 22.07 -11.57 15.17
N ALA A 17 21.89 -11.18 16.44
CA ALA A 17 22.42 -11.92 17.61
C ALA A 17 21.88 -11.35 18.93
N SER A 18 21.78 -12.23 19.91
CA SER A 18 21.06 -12.16 21.18
C SER A 18 21.72 -11.33 22.30
N THR A 19 20.87 -10.95 23.25
CA THR A 19 21.02 -10.70 24.69
C THR A 19 22.41 -10.84 25.34
N HIS A 20 22.84 -9.79 26.08
CA HIS A 20 23.43 -9.94 27.42
C HIS A 20 23.28 -8.66 28.26
N TYR A 21 22.86 -8.86 29.51
CA TYR A 21 22.82 -7.92 30.64
C TYR A 21 24.23 -7.54 31.10
N GLY A 22 24.42 -6.30 31.59
CA GLY A 22 25.59 -5.92 32.38
C GLY A 22 25.83 -4.41 32.40
N GLY A 23 25.48 -3.75 33.51
CA GLY A 23 25.69 -2.32 33.70
C GLY A 23 27.14 -1.94 34.01
N ALA A 24 27.48 -0.67 33.80
CA ALA A 24 28.14 0.22 34.77
C ALA A 24 28.69 1.48 34.10
N GLN A 25 28.38 2.61 34.76
CA GLN A 25 29.16 3.82 34.98
C GLN A 25 29.42 4.84 33.86
N ILE A 26 28.99 6.05 34.20
CA ILE A 26 29.29 7.38 33.64
C ILE A 26 30.72 7.78 34.04
N PRO A 27 31.43 8.54 33.19
CA PRO A 27 32.06 9.76 33.70
C PRO A 27 31.72 10.99 32.86
N ASN A 28 31.52 12.09 33.59
CA ASN A 28 31.40 13.45 33.12
C ASN A 28 32.77 14.12 33.21
N LEU A 29 33.16 14.97 32.24
CA LEU A 29 33.86 16.26 32.45
C LEU A 29 34.30 16.88 31.11
N SER A 30 33.70 18.04 30.83
CA SER A 30 34.20 19.24 30.17
C SER A 30 35.69 19.36 29.80
N HIS A 31 36.00 19.73 28.53
CA HIS A 31 36.97 20.76 28.11
C HIS A 31 36.88 21.03 26.58
N TYR A 32 36.78 22.31 26.17
CA TYR A 32 36.92 22.87 24.79
C TYR A 32 38.43 23.01 24.41
N PRO A 33 38.90 23.31 23.15
CA PRO A 33 38.33 24.26 22.19
C PRO A 33 38.45 23.97 20.66
N SER A 34 37.84 24.91 19.93
CA SER A 34 37.70 25.20 18.49
C SER A 34 38.90 24.93 17.56
N GLN A 35 38.65 24.38 16.36
CA GLN A 35 39.32 24.78 15.10
C GLN A 35 38.44 24.54 13.85
N THR A 36 38.36 25.58 13.03
CA THR A 36 37.67 25.70 11.74
C THR A 36 38.55 25.17 10.62
N ILE A 37 38.05 24.31 9.73
CA ILE A 37 38.71 24.00 8.44
C ILE A 37 37.67 23.89 7.33
N LEU A 38 37.64 24.90 6.45
CA LEU A 38 37.05 24.86 5.12
C LEU A 38 38.13 24.47 4.11
N PRO A 39 37.88 23.56 3.15
CA PRO A 39 38.74 23.44 1.98
C PRO A 39 38.21 24.30 0.82
N GLN A 40 38.95 25.36 0.51
CA GLN A 40 39.00 25.98 -0.80
C GLN A 40 39.83 25.07 -1.72
N TRP A 41 39.27 24.63 -2.85
CA TRP A 41 40.10 24.27 -4.00
C TRP A 41 39.50 24.75 -5.31
N ARG A 42 40.43 25.09 -6.19
CA ARG A 42 40.41 26.18 -7.17
C ARG A 42 40.13 25.63 -8.57
N ARG A 43 39.44 26.45 -9.35
CA ARG A 43 39.28 26.42 -10.82
C ARG A 43 40.59 26.06 -11.53
N HIS A 44 40.53 25.20 -12.54
CA HIS A 44 41.23 25.33 -13.83
C HIS A 44 40.68 24.29 -14.81
N ALA A 45 40.07 24.74 -15.92
CA ALA A 45 40.15 24.08 -17.24
C ALA A 45 39.53 25.01 -18.29
N SER A 46 40.38 25.66 -19.08
CA SER A 46 40.04 26.23 -20.38
C SER A 46 40.75 25.42 -21.44
N VAL A 47 40.02 24.81 -22.37
CA VAL A 47 40.48 24.56 -23.74
C VAL A 47 39.26 24.62 -24.66
N ALA A 48 39.32 25.50 -25.66
CA ALA A 48 38.38 25.57 -26.76
C ALA A 48 38.72 24.51 -27.82
N SER A 49 37.69 23.90 -28.42
CA SER A 49 37.80 23.14 -29.66
C SER A 49 36.47 23.22 -30.42
N SER A 50 36.56 23.61 -31.69
CA SER A 50 35.48 23.89 -32.64
C SER A 50 35.16 22.70 -33.55
N SER A 51 33.98 22.75 -34.20
CA SER A 51 33.41 21.93 -35.31
C SER A 51 32.59 20.69 -34.86
N ALA A 52 31.40 20.36 -35.38
CA ALA A 52 30.57 20.78 -36.53
C ALA A 52 29.06 20.54 -36.20
N PRO A 53 28.07 21.09 -36.93
CA PRO A 53 26.65 20.92 -36.63
C PRO A 53 26.11 19.52 -36.99
N PRO A 54 25.09 19.00 -36.27
CA PRO A 54 24.48 17.70 -36.56
C PRO A 54 23.63 17.72 -37.85
N PRO A 55 23.50 16.59 -38.56
CA PRO A 55 22.73 16.49 -39.80
C PRO A 55 21.20 16.62 -39.57
N PRO A 56 20.44 17.07 -40.58
CA PRO A 56 18.99 17.31 -40.47
C PRO A 56 18.18 16.01 -40.33
N SER A 57 17.11 16.06 -39.55
CA SER A 57 16.17 14.96 -39.34
C SER A 57 15.34 14.65 -40.60
N PRO A 58 14.98 13.37 -40.86
CA PRO A 58 14.15 12.98 -42.00
C PRO A 58 12.70 13.51 -41.88
N PRO A 59 11.97 13.64 -43.01
CA PRO A 59 10.69 14.34 -43.07
C PRO A 59 9.57 13.65 -42.27
N ARG A 60 8.71 14.46 -41.62
CA ARG A 60 7.52 14.01 -40.91
C ARG A 60 6.51 13.39 -41.89
N GLY A 61 6.18 12.12 -41.66
CA GLY A 61 4.99 11.48 -42.23
C GLY A 61 3.69 12.05 -41.65
N PRO A 62 2.55 11.78 -42.29
CA PRO A 62 1.30 12.50 -42.04
C PRO A 62 0.74 12.22 -40.65
N SER A 63 0.20 13.28 -40.05
CA SER A 63 -0.50 13.31 -38.77
C SER A 63 -1.65 12.30 -38.73
N ARG A 64 -1.52 11.26 -37.90
CA ARG A 64 -2.68 10.50 -37.43
C ARG A 64 -3.34 11.26 -36.30
N SER A 65 -4.42 11.94 -36.65
CA SER A 65 -5.49 12.33 -35.75
C SER A 65 -6.11 11.09 -35.08
N GLY A 66 -6.53 11.26 -33.83
CA GLY A 66 -7.53 10.38 -33.21
C GLY A 66 -6.98 9.18 -32.46
N GLY A 67 -6.74 9.36 -31.17
CA GLY A 67 -6.61 8.28 -30.20
C GLY A 67 -7.06 8.80 -28.85
N GLY A 68 -8.37 9.01 -28.68
CA GLY A 68 -8.94 9.32 -27.38
C GLY A 68 -8.45 8.28 -26.37
N GLY A 69 -7.84 8.76 -25.28
CA GLY A 69 -7.39 7.91 -24.21
C GLY A 69 -8.57 7.06 -23.75
N ARG A 70 -8.57 5.77 -24.09
CA ARG A 70 -9.46 4.81 -23.47
C ARG A 70 -9.04 4.79 -22.00
N THR A 71 -9.84 5.42 -21.14
CA THR A 71 -9.81 5.10 -19.71
C THR A 71 -10.35 3.69 -19.58
N VAL A 72 -9.45 2.70 -19.70
CA VAL A 72 -9.75 1.30 -19.43
C VAL A 72 -9.77 1.16 -17.91
N SER A 73 -10.86 0.62 -17.38
CA SER A 73 -11.02 0.42 -15.92
C SER A 73 -10.12 -0.72 -15.47
N SER A 74 -9.42 -0.55 -14.34
CA SER A 74 -8.66 -1.64 -13.71
C SER A 74 -9.57 -2.67 -13.02
N LEU A 75 -10.90 -2.45 -12.97
CA LEU A 75 -11.81 -3.36 -12.28
C LEU A 75 -12.04 -4.66 -13.06
N ASN A 76 -12.12 -5.77 -12.33
CA ASN A 76 -12.67 -7.02 -12.83
C ASN A 76 -14.13 -7.18 -12.32
N PRO A 77 -15.15 -7.04 -13.18
CA PRO A 77 -16.56 -7.09 -12.75
C PRO A 77 -16.96 -8.41 -12.07
N ALA A 78 -16.35 -9.54 -12.47
CA ALA A 78 -16.68 -10.85 -11.91
C ALA A 78 -16.23 -10.97 -10.44
N GLU A 79 -15.04 -10.44 -10.12
CA GLU A 79 -14.53 -10.43 -8.75
C GLU A 79 -15.36 -9.49 -7.86
N VAL A 80 -15.71 -8.30 -8.38
CA VAL A 80 -16.58 -7.34 -7.66
C VAL A 80 -17.92 -8.01 -7.29
N ALA A 81 -18.54 -8.73 -8.22
CA ALA A 81 -19.80 -9.42 -7.98
C ALA A 81 -19.68 -10.54 -6.92
N LYS A 82 -18.56 -11.28 -6.93
CA LYS A 82 -18.29 -12.36 -5.97
C LYS A 82 -18.23 -11.84 -4.52
N PHE A 83 -17.51 -10.75 -4.28
CA PHE A 83 -17.42 -10.17 -2.93
C PHE A 83 -18.75 -9.54 -2.48
N ALA A 84 -19.47 -8.88 -3.40
CA ALA A 84 -20.79 -8.34 -3.10
C ALA A 84 -21.78 -9.42 -2.67
N ALA A 85 -21.74 -10.63 -3.26
CA ALA A 85 -22.67 -11.71 -2.94
C ALA A 85 -22.65 -12.12 -1.46
N ILE A 86 -21.48 -12.06 -0.81
CA ILE A 86 -21.27 -12.49 0.58
C ILE A 86 -21.15 -11.32 1.58
N ALA A 87 -21.45 -10.10 1.14
CA ALA A 87 -21.18 -8.88 1.92
C ALA A 87 -21.86 -8.82 3.29
N GLU A 88 -23.02 -9.44 3.47
CA GLU A 88 -23.72 -9.47 4.78
C GLU A 88 -22.95 -10.22 5.87
N THR A 89 -22.01 -11.09 5.48
CA THR A 89 -21.17 -11.87 6.41
C THR A 89 -19.84 -11.19 6.73
N TRP A 90 -19.61 -9.94 6.28
CA TRP A 90 -18.31 -9.27 6.39
C TRP A 90 -17.82 -9.13 7.84
N TRP A 91 -18.74 -8.89 8.77
CA TRP A 91 -18.47 -8.73 10.19
C TRP A 91 -18.80 -9.96 11.04
N ASP A 92 -19.15 -11.09 10.41
CA ASP A 92 -19.21 -12.37 11.11
C ASP A 92 -17.79 -12.87 11.38
N ALA A 93 -17.40 -12.86 12.66
CA ALA A 93 -16.07 -13.25 13.10
C ALA A 93 -15.75 -14.73 12.81
N ASP A 94 -16.76 -15.59 12.64
CA ASP A 94 -16.63 -17.01 12.29
C ASP A 94 -17.03 -17.31 10.83
N GLY A 95 -17.41 -16.29 10.08
CA GLY A 95 -17.80 -16.38 8.68
C GLY A 95 -16.62 -16.48 7.68
N PRO A 96 -16.91 -16.36 6.38
CA PRO A 96 -15.91 -16.47 5.31
C PRO A 96 -14.73 -15.48 5.43
N PHE A 97 -14.95 -14.34 6.11
CA PHE A 97 -13.96 -13.28 6.28
C PHE A 97 -13.16 -13.37 7.59
N LYS A 98 -13.35 -14.41 8.42
CA LYS A 98 -12.54 -14.67 9.63
C LYS A 98 -11.03 -14.52 9.42
N PRO A 99 -10.41 -14.98 8.31
CA PRO A 99 -8.98 -14.75 8.09
C PRO A 99 -8.61 -13.26 8.07
N LEU A 100 -9.45 -12.40 7.49
CA LEU A 100 -9.22 -10.95 7.47
C LEU A 100 -9.27 -10.36 8.89
N HIS A 101 -10.24 -10.77 9.70
CA HIS A 101 -10.36 -10.37 11.10
C HIS A 101 -9.13 -10.77 11.91
N LEU A 102 -8.66 -12.01 11.76
CA LEU A 102 -7.48 -12.52 12.48
C LEU A 102 -6.17 -11.86 12.03
N MET A 103 -6.05 -11.49 10.75
CA MET A 103 -4.87 -10.81 10.22
C MET A 103 -4.84 -9.31 10.55
N ASN A 104 -6.01 -8.69 10.78
CA ASN A 104 -6.13 -7.24 10.92
C ASN A 104 -5.24 -6.63 12.03
N PRO A 105 -5.13 -7.20 13.24
CA PRO A 105 -4.25 -6.65 14.27
C PRO A 105 -2.78 -6.53 13.83
N THR A 106 -2.27 -7.53 13.10
CA THR A 106 -0.91 -7.52 12.55
C THR A 106 -0.75 -6.45 11.46
N ARG A 107 -1.72 -6.36 10.55
CA ARG A 107 -1.75 -5.33 9.50
C ARG A 107 -1.77 -3.93 10.08
N LEU A 108 -2.64 -3.69 11.07
CA LEU A 108 -2.74 -2.41 11.78
C LEU A 108 -1.46 -2.07 12.52
N SER A 109 -0.82 -3.03 13.19
CA SER A 109 0.47 -2.81 13.85
C SER A 109 1.56 -2.38 12.85
N PHE A 110 1.61 -3.02 11.68
CA PHE A 110 2.53 -2.67 10.60
C PHE A 110 2.23 -1.28 10.03
N ILE A 111 0.97 -0.97 9.71
CA ILE A 111 0.55 0.32 9.17
C ILE A 111 0.86 1.43 10.16
N ARG A 112 0.43 1.29 11.42
CA ARG A 112 0.70 2.25 12.49
C ARG A 112 2.18 2.52 12.62
N SER A 113 3.00 1.46 12.73
CA SER A 113 4.46 1.61 12.89
C SER A 113 5.11 2.31 11.69
N THR A 114 4.65 1.98 10.48
CA THR A 114 5.19 2.53 9.23
C THR A 114 4.82 4.00 9.07
N LEU A 115 3.53 4.34 9.23
CA LEU A 115 3.06 5.72 9.12
C LEU A 115 3.61 6.60 10.24
N CYS A 116 3.70 6.09 11.48
CA CYS A 116 4.29 6.85 12.58
C CYS A 116 5.77 7.14 12.33
N ARG A 117 6.54 6.16 11.83
CA ARG A 117 7.94 6.40 11.47
C ARG A 117 8.07 7.41 10.34
N HIS A 118 7.27 7.27 9.28
CA HIS A 118 7.32 8.14 8.10
C HIS A 118 6.98 9.60 8.43
N PHE A 119 5.89 9.81 9.17
CA PHE A 119 5.41 11.14 9.56
C PHE A 119 5.97 11.66 10.88
N ARG A 120 6.95 10.95 11.49
CA ARG A 120 7.60 11.29 12.77
C ARG A 120 6.60 11.50 13.92
N ARG A 121 5.66 10.57 14.05
CA ARG A 121 4.61 10.56 15.09
C ARG A 121 4.92 9.50 16.15
N ASP A 122 4.35 9.69 17.33
CA ASP A 122 4.43 8.70 18.41
C ASP A 122 3.43 7.56 18.19
N PRO A 123 3.88 6.30 17.99
CA PRO A 123 2.99 5.16 17.80
C PRO A 123 2.22 4.75 19.09
N TYR A 124 2.61 5.27 20.26
CA TYR A 124 1.95 4.99 21.54
C TYR A 124 0.94 6.07 21.95
N SER A 125 0.82 7.15 21.18
CA SER A 125 -0.26 8.13 21.35
C SER A 125 -1.63 7.46 21.24
N SER A 126 -2.63 8.01 21.93
CA SER A 126 -4.03 7.55 21.83
C SER A 126 -4.61 7.73 20.43
N LYS A 127 -4.12 8.73 19.67
CA LYS A 127 -4.49 9.00 18.29
C LYS A 127 -3.25 9.19 17.42
N PRO A 128 -2.51 8.10 17.13
CA PRO A 128 -1.21 8.20 16.46
C PRO A 128 -1.32 8.75 15.02
N LEU A 129 -2.50 8.66 14.38
CA LEU A 129 -2.73 9.11 13.01
C LEU A 129 -3.53 10.42 12.93
N GLU A 130 -3.68 11.14 14.04
CA GLU A 130 -4.49 12.37 14.11
C GLU A 130 -4.08 13.41 13.06
N GLY A 131 -5.04 13.91 12.29
CA GLY A 131 -4.81 14.92 11.26
C GLY A 131 -4.21 14.39 9.95
N LEU A 132 -4.01 13.08 9.80
CA LEU A 132 -3.70 12.47 8.50
C LEU A 132 -5.00 12.18 7.73
N LYS A 133 -5.00 12.53 6.44
CA LYS A 133 -5.98 12.07 5.46
C LYS A 133 -5.52 10.75 4.87
N VAL A 134 -6.29 9.71 5.08
CA VAL A 134 -5.96 8.35 4.64
C VAL A 134 -7.04 7.87 3.69
N VAL A 135 -6.65 7.24 2.58
CA VAL A 135 -7.59 6.50 1.73
C VAL A 135 -7.35 5.00 1.84
N ASP A 136 -8.41 4.24 2.06
CA ASP A 136 -8.44 2.78 2.04
C ASP A 136 -9.11 2.32 0.74
N VAL A 137 -8.30 1.87 -0.22
CA VAL A 137 -8.72 1.47 -1.56
C VAL A 137 -9.00 -0.02 -1.59
N GLY A 138 -10.25 -0.38 -1.89
CA GLY A 138 -10.79 -1.74 -1.74
C GLY A 138 -11.13 -2.06 -0.30
N CYS A 139 -11.80 -1.13 0.39
CA CYS A 139 -12.08 -1.24 1.82
C CYS A 139 -13.02 -2.39 2.19
N GLY A 140 -13.77 -2.93 1.22
CA GLY A 140 -14.79 -3.93 1.46
C GLY A 140 -15.81 -3.46 2.50
N GLY A 141 -16.06 -4.29 3.52
CA GLY A 141 -16.92 -3.98 4.66
C GLY A 141 -16.30 -3.11 5.76
N GLY A 142 -15.10 -2.54 5.56
CA GLY A 142 -14.55 -1.52 6.49
C GLY A 142 -13.68 -2.04 7.64
N ILE A 143 -13.28 -3.32 7.63
CA ILE A 143 -12.47 -3.97 8.69
C ILE A 143 -11.18 -3.19 9.00
N LEU A 144 -10.53 -2.64 7.96
CA LEU A 144 -9.33 -1.82 8.11
C LEU A 144 -9.65 -0.34 8.36
N SER A 145 -10.63 0.19 7.63
CA SER A 145 -11.03 1.61 7.68
C SER A 145 -11.41 2.06 9.09
N GLU A 146 -12.17 1.25 9.82
CA GLU A 146 -12.66 1.63 11.14
C GLU A 146 -11.56 1.80 12.20
N PRO A 147 -10.63 0.85 12.38
CA PRO A 147 -9.49 1.07 13.28
C PRO A 147 -8.58 2.23 12.87
N LEU A 148 -8.44 2.53 11.57
CA LEU A 148 -7.70 3.72 11.12
C LEU A 148 -8.36 5.01 11.62
N ALA A 149 -9.68 5.10 11.53
CA ALA A 149 -10.45 6.23 12.06
C ALA A 149 -10.33 6.34 13.59
N ARG A 150 -10.41 5.22 14.31
CA ARG A 150 -10.21 5.17 15.77
C ARG A 150 -8.82 5.66 16.19
N MET A 151 -7.80 5.42 15.36
CA MET A 151 -6.44 5.95 15.56
C MET A 151 -6.30 7.45 15.23
N GLY A 152 -7.40 8.13 14.87
CA GLY A 152 -7.46 9.58 14.64
C GLY A 152 -7.36 10.01 13.17
N ALA A 153 -7.25 9.08 12.22
CA ALA A 153 -7.21 9.44 10.81
C ALA A 153 -8.56 9.98 10.32
N THR A 154 -8.53 10.89 9.35
CA THR A 154 -9.69 11.19 8.50
C THR A 154 -9.64 10.21 7.33
N VAL A 155 -10.58 9.28 7.29
CA VAL A 155 -10.51 8.14 6.37
C VAL A 155 -11.51 8.32 5.24
N THR A 156 -11.05 8.19 4.00
CA THR A 156 -11.92 7.95 2.85
C THR A 156 -11.78 6.47 2.49
N ALA A 157 -12.86 5.72 2.52
CA ALA A 157 -12.88 4.29 2.26
C ALA A 157 -13.66 4.03 0.97
N ILE A 158 -13.01 3.42 -0.03
CA ILE A 158 -13.60 3.21 -1.35
C ILE A 158 -13.61 1.74 -1.74
N ASP A 159 -14.69 1.33 -2.40
CA ASP A 159 -14.84 0.00 -2.98
C ASP A 159 -15.72 0.10 -4.23
N ALA A 160 -15.50 -0.78 -5.21
CA ALA A 160 -16.27 -0.80 -6.44
C ALA A 160 -17.65 -1.45 -6.28
N ALA A 161 -17.86 -2.23 -5.21
CA ALA A 161 -19.13 -2.85 -4.89
C ALA A 161 -19.95 -1.97 -3.93
N ASP A 162 -21.05 -1.41 -4.43
CA ASP A 162 -22.03 -0.64 -3.64
C ASP A 162 -22.53 -1.41 -2.40
N LYS A 163 -22.73 -2.73 -2.53
CA LYS A 163 -23.18 -3.57 -1.41
C LYS A 163 -22.14 -3.63 -0.28
N ASN A 164 -20.84 -3.67 -0.60
CA ASN A 164 -19.77 -3.65 0.41
C ASN A 164 -19.78 -2.33 1.16
N ILE A 165 -19.85 -1.22 0.41
CA ILE A 165 -19.92 0.15 0.97
C ILE A 165 -21.12 0.33 1.89
N LYS A 166 -22.29 -0.19 1.52
CA LYS A 166 -23.49 -0.14 2.37
C LYS A 166 -23.29 -0.90 3.67
N ILE A 167 -22.74 -2.10 3.63
CA ILE A 167 -22.46 -2.88 4.85
C ILE A 167 -21.45 -2.16 5.74
N ALA A 168 -20.37 -1.64 5.16
CA ALA A 168 -19.36 -0.88 5.90
C ALA A 168 -19.97 0.35 6.57
N SER A 169 -20.81 1.10 5.85
CA SER A 169 -21.47 2.29 6.35
C SER A 169 -22.45 1.98 7.48
N ILE A 170 -23.23 0.90 7.35
CA ILE A 170 -24.18 0.46 8.39
C ILE A 170 -23.42 0.03 9.65
N HIS A 171 -22.34 -0.72 9.51
CA HIS A 171 -21.54 -1.17 10.65
C HIS A 171 -20.90 0.04 11.37
N ALA A 172 -20.24 0.93 10.63
CA ALA A 172 -19.63 2.14 11.17
C ALA A 172 -20.65 3.08 11.85
N ALA A 173 -21.88 3.18 11.34
CA ALA A 173 -22.92 4.03 11.95
C ALA A 173 -23.28 3.62 13.39
N SER A 174 -23.01 2.39 13.79
CA SER A 174 -23.20 1.93 15.18
C SER A 174 -22.11 2.42 16.15
N ASP A 175 -21.03 3.00 15.62
CA ASP A 175 -19.84 3.39 16.36
C ASP A 175 -19.47 4.87 16.16
N PRO A 176 -19.73 5.74 17.16
CA PRO A 176 -19.43 7.17 17.06
C PRO A 176 -17.95 7.48 16.79
N THR A 177 -17.03 6.58 17.15
CA THR A 177 -15.58 6.79 16.93
C THR A 177 -15.16 6.61 15.46
N THR A 178 -16.07 6.14 14.61
CA THR A 178 -15.86 5.93 13.19
C THR A 178 -16.56 6.99 12.31
N ALA A 179 -17.16 8.01 12.92
CA ALA A 179 -17.89 9.07 12.22
C ALA A 179 -17.02 9.91 11.25
N SER A 180 -15.69 9.83 11.33
CA SER A 180 -14.76 10.51 10.41
C SER A 180 -14.54 9.76 9.10
N ILE A 181 -15.18 8.60 8.90
CA ILE A 181 -15.03 7.80 7.69
C ILE A 181 -16.04 8.26 6.62
N GLU A 182 -15.52 8.57 5.45
CA GLU A 182 -16.29 8.77 4.22
C GLU A 182 -16.26 7.48 3.41
N TYR A 183 -17.37 6.73 3.39
CA TYR A 183 -17.51 5.54 2.55
C TYR A 183 -18.10 5.88 1.18
N CYS A 184 -17.40 5.54 0.09
CA CYS A 184 -17.80 5.88 -1.27
C CYS A 184 -17.72 4.69 -2.22
N CYS A 185 -18.81 4.41 -2.94
CA CYS A 185 -18.81 3.44 -4.04
C CYS A 185 -18.15 4.07 -5.28
N THR A 186 -16.84 3.90 -5.40
CA THR A 186 -16.02 4.53 -6.44
C THR A 186 -14.69 3.78 -6.63
N THR A 187 -13.85 4.24 -7.55
CA THR A 187 -12.54 3.65 -7.83
C THR A 187 -11.39 4.62 -7.60
N ALA A 188 -10.17 4.12 -7.50
CA ALA A 188 -8.98 4.96 -7.39
C ALA A 188 -8.85 5.90 -8.59
N GLU A 189 -9.11 5.41 -9.81
CA GLU A 189 -9.07 6.20 -11.04
C GLU A 189 -10.08 7.35 -11.03
N ALA A 190 -11.26 7.12 -10.45
CA ALA A 190 -12.27 8.16 -10.31
C ALA A 190 -11.82 9.24 -9.32
N LEU A 191 -11.25 8.86 -8.17
CA LEU A 191 -10.69 9.84 -7.23
C LEU A 191 -9.53 10.64 -7.83
N VAL A 192 -8.72 10.03 -8.70
CA VAL A 192 -7.65 10.73 -9.44
C VAL A 192 -8.25 11.78 -10.38
N LYS A 193 -9.35 11.46 -11.09
CA LYS A 193 -10.06 12.42 -11.95
C LYS A 193 -10.63 13.59 -11.15
N GLU A 194 -11.08 13.34 -9.93
CA GLU A 194 -11.53 14.35 -8.97
C GLU A 194 -10.38 15.16 -8.36
N LYS A 195 -9.13 14.80 -8.64
CA LYS A 195 -7.91 15.42 -8.09
C LYS A 195 -7.85 15.38 -6.57
N ARG A 196 -8.39 14.31 -5.97
CA ARG A 196 -8.26 14.06 -4.53
C ARG A 196 -6.83 13.64 -4.22
N LEU A 197 -6.35 14.06 -3.05
CA LEU A 197 -5.01 13.76 -2.57
C LEU A 197 -5.04 13.40 -1.08
N PHE A 198 -4.20 12.46 -0.70
CA PHE A 198 -4.14 11.88 0.64
C PHE A 198 -2.71 11.84 1.17
N ASP A 199 -2.56 11.96 2.49
CA ASP A 199 -1.27 11.79 3.17
C ASP A 199 -0.82 10.34 3.07
N ALA A 200 -1.75 9.39 3.26
CA ALA A 200 -1.49 7.97 3.07
C ALA A 200 -2.54 7.30 2.18
N VAL A 201 -2.07 6.48 1.23
CA VAL A 201 -2.90 5.63 0.37
C VAL A 201 -2.62 4.18 0.75
N ILE A 202 -3.65 3.45 1.16
CA ILE A 202 -3.55 2.07 1.61
C ILE A 202 -4.43 1.21 0.70
N SER A 203 -3.88 0.10 0.21
CA SER A 203 -4.65 -0.91 -0.52
C SER A 203 -4.15 -2.30 -0.17
N LEU A 204 -4.97 -3.09 0.52
CA LEU A 204 -4.61 -4.43 0.97
C LEU A 204 -5.44 -5.48 0.25
N GLU A 205 -4.79 -6.46 -0.38
CA GLU A 205 -5.44 -7.62 -1.04
C GLU A 205 -6.36 -7.26 -2.22
N VAL A 206 -6.04 -6.19 -2.96
CA VAL A 206 -6.83 -5.72 -4.12
C VAL A 206 -6.14 -6.01 -5.44
N ILE A 207 -4.82 -5.86 -5.48
CA ILE A 207 -4.03 -5.86 -6.72
C ILE A 207 -4.09 -7.20 -7.48
N GLU A 208 -4.40 -8.28 -6.78
CA GLU A 208 -4.59 -9.61 -7.37
C GLU A 208 -5.94 -9.81 -8.06
N HIS A 209 -6.91 -8.91 -7.83
CA HIS A 209 -8.27 -8.96 -8.37
C HIS A 209 -8.51 -7.89 -9.46
N VAL A 210 -7.55 -6.98 -9.69
CA VAL A 210 -7.66 -5.97 -10.76
C VAL A 210 -7.25 -6.53 -12.12
N ALA A 211 -7.89 -6.04 -13.17
CA ALA A 211 -7.60 -6.37 -14.56
C ALA A 211 -6.25 -5.80 -15.03
N ASN A 212 -5.83 -4.64 -14.52
CA ASN A 212 -4.56 -4.00 -14.86
C ASN A 212 -3.81 -3.49 -13.61
N PRO A 213 -2.90 -4.30 -13.03
CA PRO A 213 -2.14 -3.94 -11.83
C PRO A 213 -1.25 -2.71 -11.99
N LEU A 214 -0.74 -2.43 -13.21
CA LEU A 214 0.12 -1.28 -13.45
C LEU A 214 -0.66 0.02 -13.34
N GLU A 215 -1.78 0.12 -14.07
CA GLU A 215 -2.67 1.30 -14.03
C GLU A 215 -3.24 1.52 -12.62
N PHE A 216 -3.52 0.45 -11.89
CA PHE A 216 -3.92 0.52 -10.50
C PHE A 216 -2.82 1.15 -9.63
N CYS A 217 -1.57 0.68 -9.74
CA CYS A 217 -0.44 1.26 -9.02
C CYS A 217 -0.19 2.74 -9.38
N GLU A 218 -0.35 3.11 -10.65
CA GLU A 218 -0.25 4.50 -11.11
C GLU A 218 -1.31 5.37 -10.46
N SER A 219 -2.54 4.87 -10.34
CA SER A 219 -3.64 5.57 -9.67
C SER A 219 -3.38 5.75 -8.18
N LEU A 220 -2.90 4.71 -7.48
CA LEU A 220 -2.52 4.81 -6.07
C LEU A 220 -1.40 5.83 -5.85
N SER A 221 -0.41 5.87 -6.74
CA SER A 221 0.67 6.85 -6.69
C SER A 221 0.16 8.28 -6.92
N ALA A 222 -0.74 8.47 -7.88
CA ALA A 222 -1.32 9.77 -8.21
C ALA A 222 -2.23 10.35 -7.11
N LEU A 223 -2.78 9.49 -6.24
CA LEU A 223 -3.58 9.89 -5.08
C LEU A 223 -2.71 10.32 -3.87
N THR A 224 -1.41 10.01 -3.87
CA THR A 224 -0.52 10.32 -2.75
C THR A 224 0.10 11.71 -2.93
N ILE A 225 0.08 12.54 -1.88
CA ILE A 225 0.79 13.82 -1.89
C ILE A 225 2.31 13.62 -2.01
N PRO A 226 3.08 14.64 -2.44
CA PRO A 226 4.52 14.64 -2.27
C PRO A 226 4.91 14.43 -0.80
N ASN A 227 5.84 13.51 -0.55
CA ASN A 227 6.22 13.04 0.81
C ASN A 227 5.11 12.30 1.57
N GLY A 228 4.03 11.88 0.92
CA GLY A 228 3.05 10.95 1.48
C GLY A 228 3.55 9.51 1.48
N ALA A 229 2.68 8.58 1.87
CA ALA A 229 3.00 7.16 1.93
C ALA A 229 1.97 6.32 1.15
N THR A 230 2.44 5.40 0.31
CA THR A 230 1.59 4.38 -0.32
C THR A 230 1.94 3.01 0.26
N LEU A 231 0.96 2.32 0.82
CA LEU A 231 1.09 0.97 1.36
C LEU A 231 0.24 0.02 0.54
N VAL A 232 0.88 -1.00 -0.04
CA VAL A 232 0.19 -2.06 -0.80
C VAL A 232 0.54 -3.40 -0.20
N SER A 233 -0.45 -4.25 0.07
CA SER A 233 -0.24 -5.67 0.36
C SER A 233 -0.97 -6.55 -0.63
N THR A 234 -0.42 -7.74 -0.83
CA THR A 234 -1.01 -8.81 -1.65
C THR A 234 -0.68 -10.14 -1.01
N ILE A 235 -1.58 -11.11 -1.12
CA ILE A 235 -1.29 -12.49 -0.75
C ILE A 235 -0.23 -13.02 -1.71
N ASN A 236 0.92 -13.38 -1.15
CA ASN A 236 2.05 -13.93 -1.89
C ASN A 236 1.62 -15.22 -2.63
N ARG A 237 1.46 -15.14 -3.96
CA ARG A 237 1.12 -16.27 -4.85
C ARG A 237 2.29 -17.22 -5.14
N SER A 238 3.30 -17.33 -4.29
CA SER A 238 4.31 -18.37 -4.46
C SER A 238 3.67 -19.76 -4.25
N MET A 239 3.95 -20.74 -5.11
CA MET A 239 3.43 -22.12 -4.98
C MET A 239 3.63 -22.67 -3.56
N ARG A 240 4.74 -22.32 -2.91
CA ARG A 240 5.01 -22.68 -1.51
C ARG A 240 4.05 -22.01 -0.52
N ALA A 241 3.72 -20.73 -0.69
CA ALA A 241 2.75 -20.03 0.14
C ALA A 241 1.32 -20.55 -0.08
N TYR A 242 0.96 -20.91 -1.33
CA TYR A 242 -0.34 -21.52 -1.63
C TYR A 242 -0.48 -22.92 -1.01
N THR A 243 0.51 -23.79 -1.18
CA THR A 243 0.52 -25.12 -0.54
C THR A 243 0.57 -25.01 0.98
N THR A 244 1.33 -24.06 1.53
CA THR A 244 1.37 -23.84 2.98
C THR A 244 0.05 -23.28 3.50
N ALA A 245 -0.61 -22.39 2.76
CA ALA A 245 -1.91 -21.84 3.13
C ALA A 245 -3.01 -22.91 3.10
N ILE A 246 -3.03 -23.77 2.08
CA ILE A 246 -3.95 -24.91 2.01
C ILE A 246 -3.67 -25.90 3.13
N VAL A 247 -2.41 -26.31 3.32
CA VAL A 247 -2.04 -27.26 4.38
C VAL A 247 -2.32 -26.68 5.77
N ALA A 248 -2.07 -25.39 6.00
CA ALA A 248 -2.42 -24.74 7.27
C ALA A 248 -3.93 -24.64 7.49
N ALA A 249 -4.70 -24.31 6.46
CA ALA A 249 -6.16 -24.24 6.53
C ALA A 249 -6.80 -25.62 6.78
N GLU A 250 -6.30 -26.68 6.13
CA GLU A 250 -6.83 -28.04 6.23
C GLU A 250 -6.35 -28.75 7.51
N TYR A 251 -5.05 -28.74 7.79
CA TYR A 251 -4.47 -29.62 8.81
C TYR A 251 -4.25 -28.95 10.17
N ILE A 252 -4.10 -27.62 10.21
CA ILE A 252 -3.87 -26.88 11.46
C ILE A 252 -5.19 -26.29 11.97
N LEU A 253 -5.98 -25.69 11.09
CA LEU A 253 -7.22 -24.99 11.45
C LEU A 253 -8.50 -25.86 11.33
N ARG A 254 -8.41 -27.07 10.76
CA ARG A 254 -9.55 -27.98 10.50
C ARG A 254 -10.74 -27.30 9.80
N TRP A 255 -10.46 -26.39 8.88
CA TRP A 255 -11.47 -25.64 8.15
C TRP A 255 -11.97 -26.45 6.94
N ASN A 256 -12.79 -27.48 7.21
CA ASN A 256 -13.30 -28.39 6.18
C ASN A 256 -14.14 -27.77 5.03
N PRO A 257 -14.83 -26.61 5.12
CA PRO A 257 -15.68 -26.16 4.00
C PRO A 257 -14.96 -25.45 2.85
N ILE A 258 -13.64 -25.21 2.89
CA ILE A 258 -12.92 -24.46 1.83
C ILE A 258 -12.77 -25.27 0.54
N MET A 259 -12.75 -26.61 0.61
CA MET A 259 -12.60 -27.48 -0.58
C MET A 259 -13.72 -27.32 -1.61
N GLY A 260 -14.93 -26.88 -1.22
CA GLY A 260 -16.00 -26.58 -2.18
C GLY A 260 -15.71 -25.33 -3.00
N ILE A 261 -15.30 -24.25 -2.34
CA ILE A 261 -15.10 -22.93 -2.95
C ILE A 261 -13.79 -22.87 -3.75
N VAL A 262 -12.74 -23.57 -3.32
CA VAL A 262 -11.43 -23.57 -4.00
C VAL A 262 -11.40 -24.54 -5.18
N ALA A 263 -12.11 -25.67 -5.12
CA ALA A 263 -12.20 -26.59 -6.26
C ALA A 263 -12.98 -26.00 -7.44
N GLU A 264 -13.95 -25.11 -7.18
CA GLU A 264 -14.74 -24.45 -8.21
C GLU A 264 -13.94 -23.34 -8.92
N ILE A 265 -13.03 -22.67 -8.20
CA ILE A 265 -12.06 -21.72 -8.78
C ILE A 265 -11.02 -22.43 -9.65
N SER A 266 -10.64 -23.68 -9.33
CA SER A 266 -9.68 -24.46 -10.11
C SER A 266 -10.25 -25.05 -11.42
N ARG A 267 -11.57 -25.05 -11.62
CA ARG A 267 -12.21 -25.50 -12.89
C ARG A 267 -12.52 -24.36 -13.86
N ALA A 268 -12.41 -23.11 -13.40
CA ALA A 268 -12.70 -21.91 -14.19
C ALA A 268 -11.43 -21.21 -14.73
N LEU A 269 -10.26 -21.83 -14.56
CA LEU A 269 -8.96 -21.45 -15.13
C LEU A 269 -8.42 -22.61 -15.96
#